data_AF-A0ABD1H5X9-F1
#
_entry.id   AF-A0ABD1H5X9-F1
#
_cell.length_a   1.000
_cell.length_b   1.000
_cell.length_c   1.000
_cell.angle_alpha   90.00
_cell.angle_beta   90.00
_cell.angle_gamma   90.00
#
_symmetry.space_group_name_H-M   'P 1'
#
loop_
_entity.id
_entity.type
_entity.pdbx_description
1 polymer ?
#
loop_
_entity_poly.entity_id
_entity_poly.type
_entity_poly.pdbx_seq_one_letter_code
_entity_poly.pdbx_strand_id
1 'polypeptide(L)'
;MLLATPSCILILLLFLTVNSTAQDNCPSSSCGNVRISYPFRLTSSPRSCGYDDSSSELECHNNETIFKVGTARYIVRDINYHTYSIWMVDPSINTANANLSSCPVYPNDLPSWPYMFSTNYFFHMNRPVSFLHCLASVSSTKYVEAPFCGNRSSILSNSSQLYSYIVEGEGDGVAEESCTVDHVVWSSRARGTSSITNPSLAGIYGDLSNGVELSWFIVHCGECSRTNGECLLEDSRITCKYHCKDDRTTLSQQGFRCQLEYWGFIYGAYTVVAYGGLIGLRFVIGFVLLMVLVVFQWRKRRDLPL
;
A
#
# COMPACT_ATOMS: atom_id res chain seq x y z
N MET A 1 -34.05 -18.11 -38.98
CA MET A 1 -32.88 -18.59 -38.23
C MET A 1 -32.67 -17.68 -37.02
N LEU A 2 -33.35 -17.95 -35.91
CA LEU A 2 -33.20 -17.22 -34.65
C LEU A 2 -33.37 -18.25 -33.52
N LEU A 3 -32.32 -19.02 -33.25
CA LEU A 3 -32.25 -19.96 -32.13
C LEU A 3 -30.82 -19.95 -31.60
N ALA A 4 -30.47 -18.91 -30.86
CA ALA A 4 -29.24 -18.81 -30.09
C ALA A 4 -29.43 -17.85 -28.91
N THR A 5 -30.45 -18.08 -28.08
CA THR A 5 -30.78 -17.17 -26.97
C THR A 5 -31.10 -17.81 -25.61
N PRO A 6 -31.46 -19.11 -25.45
CA PRO A 6 -31.70 -19.62 -24.09
C PRO A 6 -30.41 -19.94 -23.33
N SER A 7 -29.35 -20.35 -24.03
CA SER A 7 -28.09 -20.81 -23.41
C SER A 7 -27.28 -19.65 -22.82
N CYS A 8 -27.19 -18.52 -23.51
CA CYS A 8 -26.48 -17.33 -23.01
C CYS A 8 -27.18 -16.71 -21.80
N ILE A 9 -28.52 -16.72 -21.76
CA ILE A 9 -29.30 -16.21 -20.63
C ILE A 9 -29.11 -17.11 -19.40
N LEU A 10 -29.10 -18.44 -19.60
CA LEU A 10 -28.84 -19.39 -18.51
C LEU A 10 -27.43 -19.26 -17.95
N ILE A 11 -26.42 -19.05 -18.80
CA ILE A 11 -25.04 -18.80 -18.39
C ILE A 11 -24.93 -17.45 -17.65
N LEU A 12 -25.59 -16.40 -18.14
CA LEU A 12 -25.62 -15.09 -17.46
C LEU A 12 -26.30 -15.19 -16.08
N LEU A 13 -27.39 -15.95 -15.98
CA LEU A 13 -28.10 -16.21 -14.71
C LEU A 13 -27.25 -17.05 -13.76
N LEU A 14 -26.54 -18.08 -14.26
CA LEU A 14 -25.58 -18.86 -13.47
C LEU A 14 -24.45 -17.98 -12.93
N PHE A 15 -23.89 -17.07 -13.74
CA PHE A 15 -22.90 -16.09 -13.27
C PHE A 15 -23.48 -15.07 -12.27
N LEU A 16 -24.74 -14.67 -12.42
CA LEU A 16 -25.41 -13.79 -11.46
C LEU A 16 -25.73 -14.50 -10.13
N THR A 17 -26.00 -15.81 -10.15
CA THR A 17 -26.28 -16.60 -8.93
C THR A 17 -25.02 -17.09 -8.20
N VAL A 18 -23.85 -17.11 -8.86
CA VAL A 18 -22.57 -17.53 -8.24
C VAL A 18 -21.84 -16.35 -7.56
N ASN A 19 -22.42 -15.15 -7.58
CA ASN A 19 -21.91 -13.97 -6.87
C ASN A 19 -22.52 -13.77 -5.46
N SER A 20 -23.19 -14.78 -4.90
CA SER A 20 -23.39 -14.79 -3.44
C SER A 20 -22.06 -15.19 -2.80
N THR A 21 -21.19 -14.21 -2.59
CA THR A 21 -20.04 -14.40 -1.71
C THR A 21 -20.57 -14.90 -0.38
N ALA A 22 -19.98 -15.97 0.18
CA ALA A 22 -20.33 -16.50 1.50
C ALA A 22 -20.10 -15.50 2.67
N GLN A 23 -19.73 -14.26 2.32
CA GLN A 23 -19.42 -13.11 3.17
C GLN A 23 -20.63 -12.61 3.97
N ASP A 24 -21.84 -12.71 3.41
CA ASP A 24 -23.06 -12.09 3.98
C ASP A 24 -23.60 -12.81 5.23
N ASN A 25 -23.06 -13.99 5.57
CA ASN A 25 -23.52 -14.79 6.72
C ASN A 25 -22.72 -14.55 8.00
N CYS A 26 -21.82 -13.58 8.01
CA CYS A 26 -20.94 -13.32 9.15
C CYS A 26 -21.41 -12.08 9.93
N PRO A 27 -22.15 -12.23 11.03
CA PRO A 27 -22.62 -11.09 11.82
C PRO A 27 -21.44 -10.37 12.48
N SER A 28 -21.53 -9.04 12.56
CA SER A 28 -20.56 -8.27 13.37
C SER A 28 -20.71 -8.63 14.84
N SER A 29 -19.59 -8.76 15.53
CA SER A 29 -19.48 -8.99 16.97
C SER A 29 -18.78 -7.81 17.65
N SER A 30 -18.59 -7.86 18.97
CA SER A 30 -17.85 -6.85 19.72
C SER A 30 -17.13 -7.48 20.91
N CYS A 31 -16.00 -6.92 21.30
CA CYS A 31 -15.30 -7.25 22.53
C CYS A 31 -14.86 -5.97 23.25
N GLY A 32 -15.42 -5.74 24.44
CA GLY A 32 -15.34 -4.43 25.10
C GLY A 32 -15.93 -3.34 24.20
N ASN A 33 -15.14 -2.30 23.92
CA ASN A 33 -15.56 -1.18 23.08
C ASN A 33 -15.18 -1.34 21.60
N VAL A 34 -14.56 -2.47 21.22
CA VAL A 34 -14.13 -2.70 19.83
C VAL A 34 -15.21 -3.49 19.10
N ARG A 35 -15.71 -2.93 18.00
CA ARG A 35 -16.59 -3.63 17.06
C ARG A 35 -15.74 -4.46 16.10
N ILE A 36 -16.13 -5.72 15.89
CA ILE A 36 -15.39 -6.70 15.10
C ILE A 36 -16.30 -7.21 13.98
N SER A 37 -15.88 -6.97 12.75
CA SER A 37 -16.42 -7.51 11.51
C SER A 37 -15.29 -7.81 10.54
N TYR A 38 -15.63 -8.51 9.46
CA TYR A 38 -14.70 -8.80 8.37
C TYR A 38 -13.88 -7.55 7.98
N PRO A 39 -12.56 -7.65 7.78
CA PRO A 39 -11.76 -8.88 7.68
C PRO A 39 -11.40 -9.54 9.00
N PHE A 40 -11.59 -8.86 10.13
CA PHE A 40 -11.25 -9.40 11.43
C PHE A 40 -12.36 -10.30 11.95
N ARG A 41 -11.97 -11.31 12.73
CA ARG A 41 -12.92 -12.17 13.44
C ARG A 41 -12.39 -12.55 14.80
N LEU A 42 -13.29 -12.96 15.69
CA LEU A 42 -12.88 -13.59 16.93
C LEU A 42 -12.35 -15.01 16.65
N THR A 43 -11.43 -15.48 17.48
CA THR A 43 -10.95 -16.88 17.45
C THR A 43 -12.07 -17.89 17.66
N SER A 44 -13.15 -17.49 18.34
CA SER A 44 -14.37 -18.30 18.53
C SER A 44 -15.32 -18.26 17.33
N SER A 45 -15.12 -17.36 16.36
CA SER A 45 -15.95 -17.26 15.15
C SER A 45 -15.48 -18.24 14.06
N PRO A 46 -16.38 -18.69 13.15
CA PRO A 46 -16.01 -19.55 12.04
C PRO A 46 -14.90 -18.95 11.18
N ARG A 47 -14.02 -19.81 10.64
CA ARG A 47 -12.90 -19.36 9.78
C ARG A 47 -13.35 -18.57 8.56
N SER A 48 -14.52 -18.90 8.00
CA SER A 48 -15.12 -18.23 6.85
C SER A 48 -15.51 -16.77 7.10
N CYS A 49 -15.49 -16.30 8.35
CA CYS A 49 -15.86 -14.92 8.71
C CYS A 49 -14.68 -13.96 8.82
N GLY A 50 -13.47 -14.43 8.56
CA GLY A 50 -12.26 -13.60 8.52
C GLY A 50 -11.64 -13.63 7.13
N TYR A 51 -10.64 -12.78 6.92
CA TYR A 51 -9.78 -12.89 5.75
C TYR A 51 -9.04 -14.24 5.74
N ASP A 52 -8.69 -14.74 4.55
CA ASP A 52 -8.18 -16.11 4.26
C ASP A 52 -6.90 -16.53 5.00
N ASP A 53 -6.39 -15.69 5.89
CA ASP A 53 -5.26 -15.95 6.75
C ASP A 53 -5.68 -15.85 8.24
N SER A 54 -5.17 -16.80 9.04
CA SER A 54 -5.24 -16.79 10.51
C SER A 54 -4.73 -15.48 11.13
N SER A 55 -4.01 -14.69 10.34
CA SER A 55 -3.52 -13.37 10.71
C SER A 55 -4.59 -12.30 10.96
N SER A 56 -5.86 -12.57 10.64
CA SER A 56 -6.98 -11.66 10.94
C SER A 56 -7.75 -12.02 12.22
N GLU A 57 -7.25 -12.99 13.00
CA GLU A 57 -7.89 -13.43 14.24
C GLU A 57 -7.63 -12.49 15.43
N LEU A 58 -8.70 -12.23 16.19
CA LEU A 58 -8.70 -11.48 17.43
C LEU A 58 -9.09 -12.37 18.61
N GLU A 59 -8.37 -12.25 19.72
CA GLU A 59 -8.80 -12.81 20.99
C GLU A 59 -9.63 -11.81 21.76
N CYS A 60 -10.62 -12.30 22.51
CA CYS A 60 -11.34 -11.50 23.50
C CYS A 60 -11.12 -12.11 24.88
N HIS A 61 -10.49 -11.36 25.77
CA HIS A 61 -10.25 -11.80 27.14
C HIS A 61 -10.59 -10.66 28.10
N ASN A 62 -11.48 -10.88 29.07
CA ASN A 62 -11.89 -9.87 30.06
C ASN A 62 -12.29 -8.51 29.46
N ASN A 63 -13.06 -8.51 28.36
CA ASN A 63 -13.44 -7.32 27.58
C ASN A 63 -12.28 -6.57 26.92
N GLU A 64 -11.07 -7.14 26.87
CA GLU A 64 -9.96 -6.63 26.08
C GLU A 64 -9.84 -7.42 24.77
N THR A 65 -9.79 -6.69 23.66
CA THR A 65 -9.55 -7.24 22.33
C THR A 65 -8.05 -7.32 22.10
N ILE A 66 -7.54 -8.50 21.72
CA ILE A 66 -6.10 -8.76 21.62
C ILE A 66 -5.75 -9.24 20.21
N PHE A 67 -4.77 -8.59 19.60
CA PHE A 67 -4.16 -9.00 18.34
C PHE A 67 -2.80 -9.65 18.61
N LYS A 68 -2.53 -10.80 17.98
CA LYS A 68 -1.28 -11.54 18.15
C LYS A 68 -0.37 -11.37 16.95
N VAL A 69 0.91 -11.13 17.22
CA VAL A 69 1.96 -11.07 16.20
C VAL A 69 3.13 -11.91 16.69
N GLY A 70 3.27 -13.14 16.16
CA GLY A 70 4.20 -14.11 16.71
C GLY A 70 3.91 -14.37 18.20
N THR A 71 4.85 -14.01 19.08
CA THR A 71 4.70 -14.11 20.54
C THR A 71 4.14 -12.84 21.19
N ALA A 72 4.09 -11.72 20.45
CA ALA A 72 3.62 -10.44 20.93
C ALA A 72 2.09 -10.39 21.04
N ARG A 73 1.61 -9.69 22.06
CA ARG A 73 0.19 -9.48 22.34
C ARG A 73 -0.09 -7.99 22.42
N TYR A 74 -0.91 -7.48 21.51
CA TYR A 74 -1.31 -6.08 21.48
C TYR A 74 -2.76 -5.92 21.89
N ILE A 75 -3.07 -4.88 22.65
CA ILE A 75 -4.44 -4.51 22.95
C ILE A 75 -4.96 -3.66 21.79
N VAL A 76 -5.99 -4.13 21.11
CA VAL A 76 -6.69 -3.37 20.07
C VAL A 76 -7.54 -2.30 20.74
N ARG A 77 -7.31 -1.04 20.35
CA ARG A 77 -8.04 0.11 20.87
C ARG A 77 -9.16 0.55 19.95
N ASP A 78 -8.96 0.46 18.64
CA ASP A 78 -9.95 0.84 17.64
C ASP A 78 -9.73 0.11 16.31
N ILE A 79 -10.83 -0.13 15.58
CA ILE A 79 -10.80 -0.63 14.21
C ILE A 79 -11.69 0.28 13.38
N ASN A 80 -11.08 1.03 12.47
CA ASN A 80 -11.78 1.94 11.59
C ASN A 80 -12.05 1.28 10.24
N TYR A 81 -13.30 0.89 10.02
CA TYR A 81 -13.78 0.27 8.78
C TYR A 81 -13.98 1.23 7.62
N HIS A 82 -14.02 2.54 7.89
CA HIS A 82 -14.11 3.55 6.84
C HIS A 82 -12.74 3.86 6.24
N THR A 83 -11.72 4.00 7.09
CA THR A 83 -10.35 4.33 6.67
C THR A 83 -9.44 3.12 6.53
N TYR A 84 -9.97 1.91 6.77
CA TYR A 84 -9.24 0.64 6.72
C TYR A 84 -8.02 0.62 7.65
N SER A 85 -8.15 1.14 8.88
CA SER A 85 -7.07 1.11 9.88
C SER A 85 -7.43 0.30 11.13
N ILE A 86 -6.41 -0.24 11.79
CA ILE A 86 -6.48 -0.88 13.10
C ILE A 86 -5.42 -0.25 14.00
N TRP A 87 -5.85 0.21 15.17
CA TRP A 87 -4.99 0.85 16.16
C TRP A 87 -4.85 -0.02 17.40
N MET A 88 -3.60 -0.25 17.81
CA MET A 88 -3.26 -1.20 18.87
C MET A 88 -2.15 -0.64 19.75
N VAL A 89 -2.13 -1.03 21.02
CA VAL A 89 -1.08 -0.61 21.97
C VAL A 89 -0.39 -1.82 22.57
N ASP A 90 0.91 -1.68 22.83
CA ASP A 90 1.65 -2.67 23.61
C ASP A 90 1.28 -2.51 25.09
N PRO A 91 0.73 -3.54 25.77
CA PRO A 91 0.36 -3.46 27.18
C PRO A 91 1.55 -3.19 28.12
N SER A 92 2.78 -3.46 27.69
CA SER A 92 3.99 -3.19 28.47
C SER A 92 4.38 -1.71 28.48
N ILE A 93 3.86 -0.92 27.54
CA ILE A 93 4.13 0.51 27.40
C ILE A 93 3.00 1.28 28.09
N ASN A 94 3.10 1.43 29.42
CA ASN A 94 2.14 2.21 30.21
C ASN A 94 2.77 3.48 30.77
N THR A 95 2.33 4.64 30.29
CA THR A 95 2.80 5.97 30.72
C THR A 95 2.35 6.35 32.12
N ALA A 96 1.25 5.80 32.64
CA ALA A 96 0.72 6.14 33.96
C ALA A 96 1.58 5.60 35.12
N ASN A 97 2.35 4.54 34.87
CA ASN A 97 3.22 3.87 35.85
C ASN A 97 4.66 3.73 35.34
N ALA A 98 5.08 4.55 34.37
CA ALA A 98 6.31 4.34 33.62
C ALA A 98 7.54 4.40 34.53
N ASN A 99 7.97 3.22 34.99
CA ASN A 99 9.38 2.95 35.17
C ASN A 99 10.01 3.14 33.79
N LEU A 100 10.53 4.35 33.53
CA LEU A 100 11.37 4.70 32.37
C LEU A 100 12.64 3.84 32.27
N SER A 101 12.76 2.83 33.14
CA SER A 101 13.75 1.77 33.19
C SER A 101 13.34 0.48 32.45
N SER A 102 12.10 0.37 31.97
CA SER A 102 11.56 -0.88 31.40
C SER A 102 11.70 -0.93 29.88
N CYS A 103 12.24 -2.03 29.38
CA CYS A 103 12.30 -2.33 27.95
C CYS A 103 10.96 -2.83 27.42
N PRO A 104 10.64 -2.56 26.13
CA PRO A 104 9.51 -3.20 25.49
C PRO A 104 9.65 -4.71 25.56
N VAL A 105 8.56 -5.40 25.88
CA VAL A 105 8.57 -6.85 26.08
C VAL A 105 8.77 -7.61 24.77
N TYR A 106 8.37 -7.01 23.64
CA TYR A 106 8.38 -7.66 22.33
C TYR A 106 9.24 -6.86 21.33
N PRO A 107 10.31 -7.46 20.76
CA PRO A 107 10.92 -6.93 19.55
C PRO A 107 9.90 -7.01 18.42
N ASN A 108 9.55 -5.86 17.83
CA ASN A 108 8.48 -5.76 16.84
C ASN A 108 9.05 -5.70 15.44
N ASP A 109 9.79 -6.74 15.08
CA ASP A 109 10.41 -6.85 13.78
C ASP A 109 9.33 -7.03 12.71
N LEU A 110 9.40 -6.20 11.66
CA LEU A 110 8.47 -6.18 10.53
C LEU A 110 8.15 -7.57 9.93
N PRO A 111 9.09 -8.54 9.81
CA PRO A 111 8.81 -9.86 9.25
C PRO A 111 7.79 -10.69 10.04
N SER A 112 7.56 -10.37 11.31
CA SER A 112 6.57 -11.07 12.15
C SER A 112 5.13 -10.64 11.86
N TRP A 113 4.94 -9.51 11.17
CA TRP A 113 3.63 -8.94 10.91
C TRP A 113 2.92 -9.63 9.74
N PRO A 114 1.60 -9.80 9.84
CA PRO A 114 0.77 -10.29 8.76
C PRO A 114 0.92 -9.55 7.43
N TYR A 115 0.88 -10.29 6.33
CA TYR A 115 0.88 -9.73 4.98
C TYR A 115 -0.30 -8.78 4.71
N MET A 116 -1.41 -8.94 5.45
CA MET A 116 -2.55 -8.03 5.34
C MET A 116 -2.22 -6.58 5.74
N PHE A 117 -1.07 -6.35 6.36
CA PHE A 117 -0.55 -5.00 6.63
C PHE A 117 0.47 -4.63 5.57
N SER A 118 0.06 -3.76 4.64
CA SER A 118 0.95 -3.31 3.56
C SER A 118 2.17 -2.58 4.13
N THR A 119 3.36 -3.04 3.76
CA THR A 119 4.64 -2.51 4.24
C THR A 119 4.81 -1.01 3.97
N ASN A 120 4.43 -0.51 2.79
CA ASN A 120 4.52 0.93 2.50
C ASN A 120 3.69 1.75 3.48
N TYR A 121 2.42 1.37 3.69
CA TYR A 121 1.52 2.08 4.59
C TYR A 121 1.89 1.88 6.05
N PHE A 122 2.46 0.73 6.42
CA PHE A 122 3.03 0.50 7.74
C PHE A 122 4.05 1.59 8.07
N PHE A 123 5.01 1.84 7.18
CA PHE A 123 6.03 2.87 7.38
C PHE A 123 5.49 4.29 7.32
N HIS A 124 4.43 4.56 6.55
CA HIS A 124 3.80 5.90 6.52
C HIS A 124 3.02 6.19 7.80
N MET A 125 2.33 5.19 8.34
CA MET A 125 1.50 5.35 9.54
C MET A 125 2.33 5.33 10.84
N ASN A 126 3.51 4.67 10.84
CA ASN A 126 4.28 4.43 12.08
C ASN A 126 5.74 4.87 12.04
N ARG A 127 6.21 5.44 13.14
CA ARG A 127 7.61 5.78 13.40
C ARG A 127 8.31 4.61 14.09
N PRO A 128 9.48 4.19 13.59
CA PRO A 128 10.33 3.26 14.32
C PRO A 128 10.96 3.98 15.52
N VAL A 129 11.00 3.28 16.65
CA VAL A 129 11.78 3.66 17.83
C VAL A 129 12.72 2.49 18.11
N SER A 130 14.01 2.76 18.00
CA SER A 130 15.06 1.77 18.11
C SER A 130 15.74 1.88 19.46
N PHE A 131 15.78 0.77 20.19
CA PHE A 131 16.64 0.57 21.35
C PHE A 131 17.94 -0.04 20.87
N LEU A 132 19.05 0.57 21.24
CA LEU A 132 20.36 0.17 20.75
C LEU A 132 21.42 0.29 21.84
N HIS A 133 22.52 -0.41 21.62
CA HIS A 133 23.71 -0.29 22.45
C HIS A 133 24.95 -0.07 21.60
N CYS A 134 25.90 0.68 22.14
CA CYS A 134 27.14 1.03 21.47
C CYS A 134 28.32 0.74 22.40
N LEU A 135 29.47 0.42 21.79
CA LEU A 135 30.72 0.23 22.53
C LEU A 135 31.44 1.55 22.82
N ALA A 136 31.02 2.64 22.16
CA ALA A 136 31.51 3.99 22.37
C ALA A 136 30.34 4.96 22.60
N SER A 137 30.59 6.06 23.30
CA SER A 137 29.61 7.12 23.49
C SER A 137 29.27 7.80 22.16
N VAL A 138 28.01 8.15 21.95
CA VAL A 138 27.56 8.90 20.77
C VAL A 138 27.37 10.38 21.15
N SER A 139 27.85 11.30 20.32
CA SER A 139 27.79 12.74 20.59
C SER A 139 26.51 13.43 20.08
N SER A 140 25.69 12.72 19.31
CA SER A 140 24.48 13.24 18.67
C SER A 140 23.32 13.37 19.67
N THR A 141 22.62 14.50 19.65
CA THR A 141 21.45 14.78 20.50
C THR A 141 20.22 13.93 20.16
N LYS A 142 20.26 13.16 19.06
CA LYS A 142 19.20 12.20 18.69
C LYS A 142 19.23 10.94 19.55
N TYR A 143 20.38 10.65 20.18
CA TYR A 143 20.59 9.47 21.00
C TYR A 143 20.32 9.83 22.45
N VAL A 144 19.17 9.37 22.96
CA VAL A 144 18.77 9.60 24.34
C VAL A 144 19.19 8.41 25.18
N GLU A 145 19.86 8.65 26.31
CA GLU A 145 20.23 7.57 27.22
C GLU A 145 18.99 6.80 27.68
N ALA A 146 19.07 5.48 27.61
CA ALA A 146 17.95 4.59 27.88
C ALA A 146 18.40 3.32 28.61
N PRO A 147 17.45 2.55 29.16
CA PRO A 147 17.73 1.26 29.74
C PRO A 147 18.23 0.28 28.69
N PHE A 148 19.19 -0.55 29.08
CA PHE A 148 19.72 -1.59 28.20
C PHE A 148 18.72 -2.73 28.03
N CYS A 149 18.35 -3.02 26.78
CA CYS A 149 17.33 -4.02 26.44
C CYS A 149 17.86 -5.32 25.83
N GLY A 150 19.14 -5.38 25.46
CA GLY A 150 19.74 -6.59 24.93
C GLY A 150 20.07 -7.65 25.99
N ASN A 151 20.65 -8.76 25.53
CA ASN A 151 21.16 -9.81 26.42
C ASN A 151 22.55 -9.45 26.94
N ARG A 152 22.67 -9.18 28.24
CA ARG A 152 23.97 -8.85 28.88
C ARG A 152 24.99 -9.98 28.75
N SER A 153 24.55 -11.22 28.78
CA SER A 153 25.43 -12.40 28.77
C SER A 153 26.23 -12.58 27.48
N SER A 154 25.78 -12.00 26.36
CA SER A 154 26.50 -12.07 25.07
C SER A 154 27.51 -10.95 24.85
N ILE A 155 27.45 -9.86 25.63
CA ILE A 155 28.20 -8.61 25.35
C ILE A 155 29.33 -8.38 26.38
N LEU A 156 29.10 -8.72 27.65
CA LEU A 156 30.04 -8.46 28.74
C LEU A 156 31.29 -9.37 28.77
N SER A 157 31.46 -10.22 27.76
CA SER A 157 32.66 -11.07 27.64
C SER A 157 33.92 -10.31 27.19
N ASN A 158 33.79 -9.09 26.64
CA ASN A 158 34.95 -8.36 26.05
C ASN A 158 34.99 -6.83 26.24
N SER A 159 33.95 -6.15 26.74
CA SER A 159 33.95 -4.69 26.92
C SER A 159 33.46 -4.27 28.31
N SER A 160 34.16 -3.33 28.94
CA SER A 160 33.80 -2.74 30.24
C SER A 160 32.86 -1.54 30.14
N GLN A 161 32.66 -0.99 28.93
CA GLN A 161 31.79 0.16 28.70
C GLN A 161 30.73 -0.17 27.64
N LEU A 162 29.47 -0.03 28.04
CA LEU A 162 28.29 -0.25 27.22
C LEU A 162 27.41 0.98 27.38
N TYR A 163 27.13 1.65 26.27
CA TYR A 163 26.25 2.80 26.23
C TYR A 163 24.93 2.37 25.60
N SER A 164 23.81 2.62 26.26
CA SER A 164 22.49 2.25 25.73
C SER A 164 21.68 3.50 25.44
N TYR A 165 21.09 3.52 24.25
CA TYR A 165 20.33 4.65 23.76
C TYR A 165 18.99 4.19 23.18
N ILE A 166 18.07 5.13 23.16
CA ILE A 166 16.82 5.06 22.42
C ILE A 166 16.84 6.17 21.37
N VAL A 167 16.41 5.82 20.16
CA VAL A 167 16.37 6.75 19.02
C VAL A 167 15.02 6.62 18.34
N GLU A 168 14.32 7.74 18.18
CA GLU A 168 13.17 7.82 17.29
C GLU A 168 13.68 8.08 15.86
N GLY A 169 13.33 7.20 14.93
CA GLY A 169 13.79 7.26 13.54
C GLY A 169 12.73 7.82 12.59
N GLU A 170 13.19 8.37 11.47
CA GLU A 170 12.35 8.77 10.34
C GLU A 170 12.88 8.09 9.07
N GLY A 171 12.35 6.90 8.75
CA GLY A 171 12.91 6.07 7.69
C GLY A 171 14.32 5.57 8.03
N ASP A 172 14.80 4.57 7.29
CA ASP A 172 16.04 3.77 7.46
C ASP A 172 17.12 4.47 8.31
N GLY A 173 16.92 4.40 9.64
CA GLY A 173 17.70 5.13 10.62
C GLY A 173 18.99 4.35 10.77
N VAL A 174 19.96 4.65 9.91
CA VAL A 174 21.30 4.07 9.99
C VAL A 174 21.82 4.38 11.38
N ALA A 175 21.79 3.36 12.25
CA ALA A 175 22.48 3.42 13.51
C ALA A 175 23.95 3.71 13.19
N GLU A 176 24.57 4.63 13.93
CA GLU A 176 26.02 4.84 13.92
C GLU A 176 26.74 3.48 13.85
N GLU A 177 27.79 3.38 13.02
CA GLU A 177 28.46 2.09 12.74
C GLU A 177 28.94 1.36 14.00
N SER A 178 29.16 2.10 15.10
CA SER A 178 29.56 1.57 16.42
C SER A 178 28.43 1.01 17.26
N CYS A 179 27.19 1.03 16.78
CA CYS A 179 25.98 0.72 17.53
C CYS A 179 25.23 -0.48 16.94
N THR A 180 24.72 -1.34 17.82
CA THR A 180 23.89 -2.51 17.47
C THR A 180 22.47 -2.28 17.96
N VAL A 181 21.48 -2.57 17.10
CA VAL A 181 20.06 -2.47 17.43
C VAL A 181 19.64 -3.71 18.24
N ASP A 182 19.08 -3.49 19.43
CA ASP A 182 18.54 -4.55 20.29
C ASP A 182 17.07 -4.82 19.98
N HIS A 183 16.26 -3.75 19.89
CA HIS A 183 14.83 -3.84 19.64
C HIS A 183 14.36 -2.68 18.78
N VAL A 184 13.39 -2.96 17.90
CA VAL A 184 12.62 -1.93 17.21
C VAL A 184 11.17 -2.05 17.64
N VAL A 185 10.57 -0.92 18.03
CA VAL A 185 9.14 -0.79 18.30
C VAL A 185 8.56 0.35 17.47
N TRP A 186 7.23 0.41 17.39
CA TRP A 186 6.53 1.29 16.46
C TRP A 186 5.54 2.18 17.19
N SER A 187 5.50 3.47 16.79
CA SER A 187 4.57 4.46 17.30
C SER A 187 3.74 5.09 16.17
N SER A 188 2.43 5.25 16.35
CA SER A 188 1.52 5.83 15.37
C SER A 188 1.77 7.33 15.22
N ARG A 189 2.04 7.75 13.98
CA ARG A 189 2.19 9.16 13.59
C ARG A 189 0.90 9.95 13.76
N ALA A 190 -0.25 9.33 13.51
CA ALA A 190 -1.54 10.02 13.52
C ALA A 190 -2.03 10.30 14.96
N ARG A 191 -1.53 9.54 15.93
CA ARG A 191 -1.89 9.66 17.35
C ARG A 191 -0.89 10.52 18.13
N GLY A 192 0.36 10.60 17.66
CA GLY A 192 1.39 11.49 18.21
C GLY A 192 1.22 12.95 17.78
N THR A 193 1.74 13.87 18.60
CA THR A 193 1.63 15.33 18.38
C THR A 193 2.97 16.02 18.11
N SER A 194 4.08 15.30 18.20
CA SER A 194 5.40 15.91 18.28
C SER A 194 6.30 15.59 17.09
N SER A 195 6.84 16.64 16.46
CA SER A 195 8.16 16.60 15.82
C SER A 195 9.14 16.98 16.93
N ILE A 196 9.71 16.00 17.63
CA ILE A 196 10.55 16.33 18.78
C ILE A 196 11.92 16.79 18.27
N THR A 197 12.16 18.10 18.26
CA THR A 197 13.48 18.69 17.96
C THR A 197 14.55 18.36 19.00
N ASN A 198 14.15 17.95 20.21
CA ASN A 198 15.03 17.49 21.30
C ASN A 198 14.36 16.34 22.08
N PRO A 199 14.55 15.08 21.66
CA PRO A 199 13.90 13.95 22.27
C PRO A 199 14.33 13.80 23.74
N SER A 200 13.34 13.60 24.62
CA SER A 200 13.57 13.21 26.02
C SER A 200 13.06 11.79 26.22
N LEU A 201 13.60 11.06 27.18
CA LEU A 201 13.18 9.67 27.45
C LEU A 201 11.68 9.61 27.75
N ALA A 202 11.17 10.54 28.58
CA ALA A 202 9.74 10.65 28.87
C ALA A 202 8.91 11.00 27.63
N GLY A 203 9.42 11.88 26.75
CA GLY A 203 8.78 12.21 25.49
C GLY A 203 8.66 11.00 24.57
N ILE A 204 9.75 10.23 24.40
CA ILE A 204 9.74 9.03 23.55
C ILE A 204 8.79 7.96 24.12
N TYR A 205 8.80 7.70 25.43
CA TYR A 205 7.84 6.77 26.04
C TYR A 205 6.39 7.26 25.96
N GLY A 206 6.19 8.59 26.03
CA GLY A 206 4.91 9.23 25.72
C GLY A 206 4.47 8.91 24.29
N ASP A 207 5.36 9.04 23.32
CA ASP A 207 5.07 8.73 21.93
C ASP A 207 4.85 7.22 21.71
N LEU A 208 5.59 6.34 22.39
CA LEU A 208 5.34 4.90 22.34
C LEU A 208 3.96 4.51 22.86
N SER A 209 3.39 5.27 23.80
CA SER A 209 2.04 5.01 24.32
C SER A 209 0.94 5.23 23.28
N ASN A 210 1.26 5.91 22.18
CA ASN A 210 0.38 6.02 21.02
C ASN A 210 0.18 4.68 20.30
N GLY A 211 0.99 3.67 20.59
CA GLY A 211 0.88 2.33 20.00
C GLY A 211 1.15 2.32 18.50
N VAL A 212 0.70 1.29 17.81
CA VAL A 212 0.91 1.08 16.36
C VAL A 212 -0.44 1.17 15.62
N GLU A 213 -0.44 1.81 14.46
CA GLU A 213 -1.60 1.93 13.58
C GLU A 213 -1.31 1.35 12.20
N LEU A 214 -2.10 0.37 11.77
CA LEU A 214 -1.87 -0.38 10.55
C LEU A 214 -3.03 -0.26 9.59
N SER A 215 -2.73 -0.21 8.30
CA SER A 215 -3.75 -0.27 7.27
C SER A 215 -3.95 -1.69 6.78
N TRP A 216 -5.21 -2.11 6.68
CA TRP A 216 -5.63 -3.44 6.25
C TRP A 216 -6.40 -3.44 4.91
N PHE A 217 -6.40 -2.32 4.18
CA PHE A 217 -7.14 -2.19 2.91
C PHE A 217 -6.74 -3.22 1.85
N ILE A 218 -5.53 -3.80 1.95
CA ILE A 218 -5.00 -4.80 1.02
C ILE A 218 -5.88 -6.05 0.93
N VAL A 219 -6.68 -6.32 1.97
CA VAL A 219 -7.70 -7.39 1.98
C VAL A 219 -8.66 -7.27 0.79
N HIS A 220 -8.97 -6.05 0.35
CA HIS A 220 -9.86 -5.79 -0.78
C HIS A 220 -9.13 -5.72 -2.13
N CYS A 221 -7.82 -5.93 -2.17
CA CYS A 221 -7.00 -5.81 -3.38
C CYS A 221 -6.86 -7.10 -4.18
N GLY A 222 -7.46 -8.21 -3.74
CA GLY A 222 -7.29 -9.54 -4.34
C GLY A 222 -7.50 -9.56 -5.86
N GLU A 223 -8.60 -8.98 -6.35
CA GLU A 223 -8.91 -8.95 -7.79
C GLU A 223 -7.97 -8.02 -8.58
N CYS A 224 -7.60 -6.89 -7.99
CA CYS A 224 -6.67 -5.93 -8.60
C CYS A 224 -5.29 -6.57 -8.83
N SER A 225 -4.74 -7.20 -7.80
CA SER A 225 -3.45 -7.88 -7.88
C SER A 225 -3.47 -9.05 -8.87
N ARG A 226 -4.58 -9.81 -8.93
CA ARG A 226 -4.76 -10.91 -9.90
C ARG A 226 -4.76 -10.44 -11.35
N THR A 227 -5.19 -9.20 -11.60
CA THR A 227 -5.23 -8.59 -12.93
C THR A 227 -3.98 -7.77 -13.25
N ASN A 228 -2.91 -7.90 -12.46
CA ASN A 228 -1.68 -7.12 -12.56
C ASN A 228 -1.89 -5.61 -12.40
N GLY A 229 -2.93 -5.20 -11.68
CA GLY A 229 -3.11 -3.83 -11.22
C GLY A 229 -2.35 -3.54 -9.93
N GLU A 230 -1.99 -2.27 -9.75
CA GLU A 230 -1.49 -1.72 -8.50
C GLU A 230 -2.67 -1.21 -7.67
N CYS A 231 -2.77 -1.72 -6.43
CA CYS A 231 -3.85 -1.37 -5.53
C CYS A 231 -3.41 -0.26 -4.56
N LEU A 232 -4.15 0.84 -4.54
CA LEU A 232 -3.79 2.06 -3.81
C LEU A 232 -4.97 2.52 -2.95
N LEU A 233 -4.68 3.12 -1.79
CA LEU A 233 -5.66 3.75 -0.93
C LEU A 233 -5.49 5.27 -1.01
N GLU A 234 -6.46 5.96 -1.63
CA GLU A 234 -6.50 7.42 -1.76
C GLU A 234 -7.78 7.93 -1.09
N ASP A 235 -7.66 8.79 -0.07
CA ASP A 235 -8.80 9.37 0.66
C ASP A 235 -9.85 8.34 1.11
N SER A 236 -9.39 7.23 1.69
CA SER A 236 -10.24 6.10 2.10
C SER A 236 -10.98 5.40 0.95
N ARG A 237 -10.55 5.60 -0.29
CA ARG A 237 -11.04 4.87 -1.47
C ARG A 237 -9.94 3.97 -2.01
N ILE A 238 -10.31 2.71 -2.20
CA ILE A 238 -9.42 1.72 -2.81
C ILE A 238 -9.53 1.87 -4.32
N THR A 239 -8.42 2.16 -4.97
CA THR A 239 -8.31 2.29 -6.42
C THR A 239 -7.40 1.21 -6.97
N CYS A 240 -7.74 0.69 -8.15
CA CYS A 240 -6.90 -0.23 -8.89
C CYS A 240 -6.37 0.47 -10.14
N LYS A 241 -5.07 0.76 -10.17
CA LYS A 241 -4.41 1.40 -11.30
C LYS A 241 -3.62 0.36 -12.09
N TYR A 242 -3.80 0.36 -13.41
CA TYR A 242 -3.04 -0.53 -14.29
C TYR A 242 -1.92 0.26 -14.92
N HIS A 243 -0.69 -0.07 -14.57
CA HIS A 243 0.49 0.45 -15.24
C HIS A 243 0.89 -0.50 -16.36
N CYS A 244 1.09 0.04 -17.57
CA CYS A 244 1.68 -0.73 -18.65
C CYS A 244 3.17 -0.90 -18.32
N LYS A 245 3.57 -2.13 -17.95
CA LYS A 245 4.98 -2.42 -17.64
C LYS A 245 5.80 -2.33 -18.92
N ASP A 246 6.79 -1.45 -18.93
CA ASP A 246 7.77 -1.28 -20.02
C ASP A 246 8.78 -2.45 -20.12
N ASP A 247 8.73 -3.39 -19.17
CA ASP A 247 9.80 -4.36 -19.00
C ASP A 247 9.57 -5.62 -19.84
N ARG A 248 10.29 -5.71 -20.98
CA ARG A 248 10.71 -6.90 -21.77
C ARG A 248 9.72 -8.06 -22.03
N THR A 249 8.45 -7.91 -21.70
CA THR A 249 7.41 -8.89 -22.01
C THR A 249 6.91 -8.63 -23.43
N THR A 250 6.66 -9.71 -24.18
CA THR A 250 6.07 -9.60 -25.51
C THR A 250 4.75 -8.84 -25.41
N LEU A 251 4.60 -7.77 -26.20
CA LEU A 251 3.42 -6.88 -26.21
C LEU A 251 2.08 -7.63 -26.38
N SER A 252 2.13 -8.89 -26.86
CA SER A 252 0.98 -9.80 -26.96
C SER A 252 0.44 -10.29 -25.62
N GLN A 253 1.21 -10.24 -24.53
CA GLN A 253 0.79 -10.63 -23.19
C GLN A 253 0.19 -9.47 -22.37
N GLN A 254 0.25 -8.25 -22.88
CA GLN A 254 -0.34 -7.08 -22.22
C GLN A 254 -1.84 -6.98 -22.49
N GLY A 255 -2.58 -6.39 -21.54
CA GLY A 255 -4.02 -6.19 -21.68
C GLY A 255 -4.38 -5.30 -22.88
N PHE A 256 -5.59 -5.49 -23.42
CA PHE A 256 -6.12 -4.78 -24.60
C PHE A 256 -5.94 -3.27 -24.53
N ARG A 257 -6.08 -2.67 -23.33
CA ARG A 257 -5.89 -1.24 -23.10
C ARG A 257 -4.45 -0.77 -23.38
N CYS A 258 -3.43 -1.50 -22.92
CA CYS A 258 -2.02 -1.15 -23.17
C CYS A 258 -1.66 -1.31 -24.64
N GLN A 259 -2.19 -2.35 -25.30
CA GLN A 259 -2.01 -2.52 -26.75
C GLN A 259 -2.63 -1.35 -27.52
N LEU A 260 -3.80 -0.85 -27.11
CA LEU A 260 -4.46 0.30 -27.72
C LEU A 260 -3.70 1.61 -27.52
N GLU A 261 -3.14 1.85 -26.33
CA GLU A 261 -2.30 3.04 -26.09
C GLU A 261 -1.03 3.01 -26.96
N TYR A 262 -0.37 1.86 -27.09
CA TYR A 262 0.85 1.73 -27.89
C TYR A 262 0.57 1.77 -29.40
N TRP A 263 -0.34 0.93 -29.90
CA TRP A 263 -0.65 0.82 -31.32
C TRP A 263 -1.55 1.94 -31.84
N GLY A 264 -2.40 2.52 -30.99
CA GLY A 264 -3.33 3.59 -31.37
C GLY A 264 -2.59 4.82 -31.92
N PHE A 265 -1.46 5.19 -31.32
CA PHE A 265 -0.62 6.27 -31.82
C PHE A 265 -0.01 5.93 -33.19
N ILE A 266 0.50 4.70 -33.36
CA ILE A 266 1.10 4.24 -34.62
C ILE A 266 0.06 4.22 -35.74
N TYR A 267 -1.09 3.57 -35.53
CA TYR A 267 -2.17 3.52 -36.52
C TYR A 267 -2.75 4.92 -36.81
N GLY A 268 -2.85 5.77 -35.79
CA GLY A 268 -3.24 7.17 -35.95
C GLY A 268 -2.28 7.94 -36.86
N ALA A 269 -0.96 7.80 -36.65
CA ALA A 269 0.04 8.44 -37.50
C ALA A 269 -0.04 7.93 -38.95
N TYR A 270 -0.09 6.61 -39.16
CA TYR A 270 -0.18 6.02 -40.50
C TYR A 270 -1.43 6.46 -41.26
N THR A 271 -2.58 6.52 -40.59
CA THR A 271 -3.82 6.99 -41.21
C THR A 271 -3.72 8.46 -41.62
N VAL A 272 -3.19 9.34 -40.75
CA VAL A 272 -2.97 10.75 -41.09
C VAL A 272 -2.04 10.92 -42.30
N VAL A 273 -0.92 10.19 -42.34
CA VAL A 273 0.01 10.26 -43.49
C VAL A 273 -0.64 9.74 -44.77
N ALA A 274 -1.34 8.60 -44.71
CA ALA A 274 -1.99 8.01 -45.88
C ALA A 274 -3.10 8.92 -46.44
N TYR A 275 -4.01 9.40 -45.59
CA TYR A 275 -5.10 10.29 -46.01
C TYR A 275 -4.59 11.68 -46.41
N GLY A 276 -3.61 12.24 -45.69
CA GLY A 276 -2.97 13.50 -46.04
C GLY A 276 -2.27 13.44 -47.40
N GLY A 277 -1.56 12.35 -47.68
CA GLY A 277 -0.95 12.10 -48.98
C GLY A 277 -1.98 12.00 -50.12
N LEU A 278 -3.08 11.28 -49.89
CA LEU A 278 -4.18 11.14 -50.86
C LEU A 278 -4.86 12.48 -51.17
N ILE A 279 -5.09 13.31 -50.16
CA ILE A 279 -5.65 14.65 -50.32
C ILE A 279 -4.67 15.54 -51.07
N GLY A 280 -3.39 15.55 -50.67
CA GLY A 280 -2.34 16.31 -51.36
C GLY A 280 -2.21 15.94 -52.84
N LEU A 281 -2.23 14.63 -53.16
CA LEU A 281 -2.20 14.15 -54.54
C LEU A 281 -3.39 14.67 -55.36
N ARG A 282 -4.61 14.63 -54.78
CA ARG A 282 -5.82 15.17 -55.45
C ARG A 282 -5.70 16.66 -55.72
N PHE A 283 -5.14 17.44 -54.79
CA PHE A 283 -4.91 18.87 -55.00
C PHE A 283 -3.89 19.14 -56.11
N VAL A 284 -2.77 18.41 -56.15
CA VAL A 284 -1.74 18.58 -57.18
C VAL A 284 -2.28 18.22 -58.57
N ILE A 285 -2.94 17.07 -58.71
CA ILE A 285 -3.54 16.65 -59.99
C ILE A 285 -4.63 17.64 -60.42
N GLY A 286 -5.51 18.04 -59.50
CA GLY A 286 -6.58 19.01 -59.77
C GLY A 286 -6.03 20.36 -60.23
N PHE A 287 -4.97 20.85 -59.58
CA PHE A 287 -4.31 22.10 -59.95
C PHE A 287 -3.68 22.04 -61.34
N VAL A 288 -2.98 20.95 -61.67
CA VAL A 288 -2.39 20.76 -63.01
C VAL A 288 -3.47 20.71 -64.09
N LEU A 289 -4.56 19.97 -63.87
CA LEU A 289 -5.68 19.91 -64.81
C LEU A 289 -6.36 21.27 -65.01
N LEU A 290 -6.55 22.04 -63.94
CA LEU A 290 -7.08 23.41 -64.02
C LEU A 290 -6.16 24.32 -64.84
N MET A 291 -4.85 24.27 -64.62
CA MET A 291 -3.88 25.06 -65.40
C MET A 291 -3.92 24.69 -66.89
N VAL A 292 -3.98 23.39 -67.21
CA VAL A 292 -4.12 22.92 -68.60
C VAL A 292 -5.43 23.44 -69.23
N LEU A 293 -6.56 23.36 -68.51
CA LEU A 293 -7.85 23.87 -68.99
C LEU A 293 -7.84 25.38 -69.21
N VAL A 294 -7.23 26.15 -68.31
CA VAL A 294 -7.09 27.61 -68.44
C VAL A 294 -6.25 27.95 -69.67
N VAL A 295 -5.11 27.29 -69.87
CA VAL A 295 -4.27 27.50 -71.06
C VAL A 295 -5.01 27.12 -72.34
N PHE A 296 -5.74 26.00 -72.33
CA PHE A 296 -6.54 25.56 -73.48
C PHE A 296 -7.65 26.56 -73.84
N GLN A 297 -8.43 27.03 -72.85
CA GLN A 297 -9.47 28.03 -73.07
C GLN A 297 -8.89 29.35 -73.55
N TRP A 298 -7.74 29.75 -73.02
CA TRP A 298 -7.09 31.00 -73.40
C TRP A 298 -6.55 30.96 -74.84
N ARG A 299 -5.98 29.82 -75.27
CA ARG A 299 -5.60 29.61 -76.69
C ARG A 299 -6.82 29.63 -77.60
N LYS A 300 -7.89 28.89 -77.26
CA LYS A 300 -9.14 28.88 -78.03
C LYS A 300 -9.74 30.27 -78.24
N ARG A 301 -9.66 31.16 -77.23
CA ARG A 301 -10.13 32.55 -77.36
C ARG A 301 -9.24 33.42 -78.26
N ARG A 302 -7.95 33.08 -78.42
CA ARG A 302 -7.02 33.80 -79.32
C ARG A 302 -7.17 33.38 -80.78
N ASP A 303 -7.58 32.15 -81.04
CA ASP A 303 -7.72 31.59 -82.39
C ASP A 303 -9.11 31.84 -83.01
N LEU A 304 -9.95 32.68 -82.40
CA LEU A 304 -11.22 33.16 -82.98
C LEU A 304 -10.93 34.40 -83.86
N PRO A 305 -11.07 34.32 -85.19
CA PRO A 305 -10.93 35.49 -86.06
C PRO A 305 -12.09 36.48 -85.82
N LEU A 306 -11.76 37.77 -85.79
CA LEU A 306 -12.72 38.89 -85.81
C LEU A 306 -13.53 38.89 -87.11
#